data_AF-A0A1Y3N8C4-F1
#
_entry.id   AF-A0A1Y3N8C4-F1
#
_cell.length_a   1.000
_cell.length_b   1.000
_cell.length_c   1.000
_cell.angle_alpha   90.00
_cell.angle_beta   90.00
_cell.angle_gamma   90.00
#
_symmetry.space_group_name_H-M   'P 1'
#
loop_
_entity.id
_entity.type
_entity.pdbx_description
1 polymer ?
#
loop_
_entity_poly.entity_id
_entity_poly.type
_entity_poly.pdbx_seq_one_letter_code
_entity_poly.pdbx_strand_id
1 'polypeptide(L)'
;MYFDEIKYCNLFYSGVNTDYLSEVAVYDDFRAGVMKPEEFINLIDYRVHNLNIKGGEAKNNYKLIIFTSVQKLDTIYRNVDNYERREQWIRRINLIDLYPPERVHIGGLPVGYRTSFNNFDSYSLENNDGSHTIIDLIDN
;
A
#
# COMPACT_ATOMS: atom_id res chain seq x y z
N MET A 1 25.92 7.06 3.59
CA MET A 1 24.52 7.39 3.30
C MET A 1 23.74 7.04 4.54
N TYR A 2 23.23 8.04 5.25
CA TYR A 2 22.44 7.85 6.46
C TYR A 2 20.96 7.86 6.06
N PHE A 3 20.15 7.04 6.71
CA PHE A 3 18.69 7.02 6.56
C PHE A 3 18.06 7.23 7.92
N ASP A 4 16.86 7.80 7.92
CA ASP A 4 16.10 8.02 9.14
C ASP A 4 15.12 6.85 9.34
N GLU A 5 15.20 6.20 10.50
CA GLU A 5 14.21 5.20 10.92
C GLU A 5 13.01 5.91 11.55
N ILE A 6 12.03 6.22 10.72
CA ILE A 6 10.89 7.02 11.15
C ILE A 6 9.77 6.13 11.72
N LYS A 7 9.14 6.61 12.80
CA LYS A 7 7.90 6.03 13.33
C LYS A 7 6.92 7.12 13.70
N TYR A 8 5.63 6.85 13.49
CA TYR A 8 4.55 7.74 13.88
C TYR A 8 3.81 7.19 15.10
N CYS A 9 3.82 7.93 16.20
CA CYS A 9 3.21 7.54 17.46
C CYS A 9 2.62 8.76 18.16
N ASN A 10 1.38 8.64 18.66
CA ASN A 10 0.71 9.70 19.41
C ASN A 10 0.68 11.07 18.71
N LEU A 11 0.44 11.09 17.39
CA LEU A 11 0.42 12.29 16.54
C LEU A 11 1.79 12.95 16.30
N PHE A 12 2.89 12.26 16.63
CA PHE A 12 4.24 12.76 16.40
C PHE A 12 5.09 11.76 15.63
N TYR A 13 5.97 12.28 14.78
CA TYR A 13 7.08 11.56 14.19
C TYR A 13 8.23 11.45 15.20
N SER A 14 8.91 10.32 15.15
CA SER A 14 10.12 10.00 15.88
C SER A 14 11.16 9.45 14.91
N GLY A 15 12.45 9.57 15.26
CA GLY A 15 13.56 9.12 14.42
C GLY A 15 13.89 10.03 13.24
N VAL A 16 13.24 11.19 13.15
CA VAL A 16 13.58 12.24 12.17
C VAL A 16 14.81 12.99 12.64
N ASN A 17 15.84 13.07 11.79
CA ASN A 17 17.07 13.80 12.10
C ASN A 17 16.92 15.29 11.73
N THR A 18 17.01 16.16 12.73
CA THR A 18 16.93 17.62 12.53
C THR A 18 18.29 18.28 12.33
N ASP A 19 19.37 17.63 12.75
CA ASP A 19 20.72 18.18 12.72
C ASP A 19 21.40 17.89 11.37
N TYR A 20 21.12 16.71 10.80
CA TYR A 20 21.61 16.28 9.49
C TYR A 20 20.43 15.79 8.67
N LEU A 21 20.11 16.52 7.60
CA LEU A 21 18.99 16.18 6.74
C LEU A 21 19.28 14.89 5.96
N SER A 22 18.58 13.81 6.29
CA SER A 22 18.57 12.57 5.53
C SER A 22 17.65 12.67 4.32
N GLU A 23 18.07 12.10 3.19
CA GLU A 23 17.25 12.04 1.98
C GLU A 23 16.45 10.73 1.87
N VAL A 24 16.72 9.76 2.75
CA VAL A 24 16.06 8.45 2.76
C VAL A 24 15.47 8.19 4.14
N ALA A 25 14.23 7.70 4.16
CA ALA A 25 13.57 7.24 5.36
C ALA A 25 13.14 5.77 5.23
N VAL A 26 13.15 5.08 6.36
CA VAL A 26 12.62 3.73 6.50
C VAL A 26 11.53 3.76 7.56
N TYR A 27 10.34 3.28 7.21
CA TYR A 27 9.24 3.05 8.13
C TYR A 27 9.02 1.53 8.24
N ASP A 28 9.50 0.96 9.34
CA ASP A 28 9.40 -0.48 9.58
C ASP A 28 8.08 -0.87 10.27
N ASP A 29 7.50 -2.00 9.87
CA ASP A 29 6.22 -2.57 10.36
C ASP A 29 5.05 -1.56 10.30
N PHE A 30 4.82 -0.97 9.14
CA PHE A 30 3.69 -0.07 8.93
C PHE A 30 2.35 -0.83 9.01
N ARG A 31 1.38 -0.23 9.71
CA ARG A 31 0.01 -0.73 9.83
C ARG A 31 -0.99 0.41 9.68
N ALA A 32 -2.08 0.17 8.96
CA ALA A 32 -3.11 1.18 8.67
C ALA A 32 -3.71 1.83 9.94
N GLY A 33 -3.71 1.14 11.09
CA GLY A 33 -4.23 1.70 12.35
C GLY A 33 -3.31 2.72 13.04
N VAL A 34 -2.04 2.80 12.66
CA VAL A 34 -1.04 3.63 13.37
C VAL A 34 -1.10 5.09 12.94
N MET A 35 -1.45 5.33 11.68
CA MET A 35 -1.48 6.64 11.06
C MET A 35 -2.83 6.87 10.40
N LYS A 36 -3.34 8.11 10.40
CA LYS A 36 -4.56 8.45 9.66
C LYS A 36 -4.27 8.44 8.14
N PRO A 37 -5.23 8.07 7.29
CA PRO A 37 -5.04 8.07 5.84
C PRO A 37 -4.51 9.39 5.28
N GLU A 38 -5.01 10.53 5.78
CA GLU A 38 -4.57 11.85 5.33
C GLU A 38 -3.10 12.11 5.64
N GLU A 39 -2.64 11.67 6.82
CA GLU A 39 -1.26 11.84 7.24
C GLU A 39 -0.32 10.93 6.47
N PHE A 40 -0.76 9.70 6.19
CA PHE A 40 0.00 8.79 5.35
C PHE A 40 0.14 9.35 3.93
N ILE A 41 -0.93 9.90 3.37
CA ILE A 41 -0.90 10.55 2.05
C ILE A 41 0.08 11.72 2.07
N ASN A 42 0.06 12.57 3.09
CA ASN A 42 1.01 13.67 3.23
C ASN A 42 2.45 13.15 3.25
N LEU A 43 2.72 12.10 4.04
CA LEU A 43 4.05 11.50 4.18
C LEU A 43 4.65 11.06 2.85
N ILE A 44 3.86 10.40 2.00
CA ILE A 44 4.31 9.82 0.73
C ILE A 44 4.14 10.75 -0.48
N ASP A 45 3.52 11.92 -0.31
CA ASP A 45 3.32 12.86 -1.41
C ASP A 45 4.62 13.59 -1.75
N TYR A 46 4.70 14.10 -2.98
CA TYR A 46 5.88 14.83 -3.49
C TYR A 46 6.08 16.21 -2.87
N ARG A 47 5.16 16.65 -2.01
CA ARG A 47 5.18 17.97 -1.40
C ARG A 47 5.94 17.94 -0.09
N VAL A 48 6.90 18.87 0.02
CA VAL A 48 7.56 19.17 1.30
C VAL A 48 6.49 19.71 2.26
N HIS A 49 6.21 18.94 3.31
CA HIS A 49 5.30 19.31 4.38
C HIS A 49 6.03 19.23 5.74
N ASN A 50 5.39 19.76 6.78
CA ASN A 50 5.94 19.71 8.13
C ASN A 50 5.59 18.37 8.79
N LEU A 51 6.62 17.64 9.21
CA LEU A 51 6.53 16.51 10.10
C LEU A 51 6.47 17.02 11.54
N ASN A 52 5.36 16.77 12.23
CA ASN A 52 5.22 17.13 13.63
C ASN A 52 6.12 16.23 14.49
N ILE A 53 7.14 16.78 15.13
CA ILE A 53 8.02 16.05 16.05
C ILE A 53 7.77 16.56 17.48
N LYS A 54 8.15 15.79 18.50
CA LYS A 54 7.99 16.26 19.88
C LYS A 54 8.91 17.47 20.12
N GLY A 55 8.30 18.60 20.45
CA GLY A 55 9.03 19.84 20.75
C GLY A 55 9.35 20.71 19.54
N GLY A 56 8.83 20.41 18.34
CA GLY A 56 9.04 21.23 17.16
C GLY A 56 8.43 20.66 15.88
N GLU A 57 8.97 21.09 14.75
CA GLU A 57 8.61 20.60 13.43
C GLU A 57 9.87 20.33 12.60
N ALA A 58 9.81 19.32 11.74
CA ALA A 58 10.84 19.03 10.76
C ALA A 58 10.24 19.09 9.35
N LYS A 59 11.05 19.34 8.32
CA LYS A 59 10.58 19.31 6.93
C LYS A 59 10.70 17.89 6.38
N ASN A 60 9.66 17.39 5.72
CA ASN A 60 9.77 16.16 4.94
C ASN A 60 10.61 16.41 3.68
N ASN A 61 11.91 16.09 3.77
CA ASN A 61 12.87 16.22 2.68
C ASN A 61 13.27 14.84 2.10
N TYR A 62 12.54 13.78 2.43
CA TYR A 62 12.85 12.44 1.95
C TYR A 62 12.54 12.33 0.46
N LYS A 63 13.55 11.90 -0.30
CA LYS A 63 13.43 11.55 -1.73
C LYS A 63 13.00 10.10 -1.93
N LEU A 64 13.26 9.25 -0.94
CA LEU A 64 12.88 7.85 -0.91
C LEU A 64 12.37 7.49 0.48
N ILE A 65 11.17 6.91 0.55
CA ILE A 65 10.63 6.35 1.78
C ILE A 65 10.37 4.87 1.53
N ILE A 66 10.99 4.01 2.33
CA ILE A 66 10.81 2.56 2.28
C ILE A 66 9.85 2.18 3.39
N PHE A 67 8.71 1.61 3.02
CA PHE A 67 7.78 1.02 3.98
C PHE A 67 7.93 -0.50 3.96
N THR A 68 8.05 -1.11 5.14
CA THR A 68 7.82 -2.55 5.29
C THR A 68 6.44 -2.74 5.93
N SER A 69 5.69 -3.74 5.49
CA SER A 69 4.38 -4.04 6.07
C SER A 69 4.05 -5.52 5.94
N VAL A 70 3.38 -6.05 6.96
CA VAL A 70 2.72 -7.37 6.95
C VAL A 70 1.28 -7.31 6.45
N GLN A 71 0.80 -6.13 6.05
CA GLN A 71 -0.49 -5.95 5.39
C GLN A 71 -0.28 -5.79 3.89
N LYS A 72 -1.11 -6.45 3.08
CA LYS A 72 -1.09 -6.23 1.63
C LYS A 72 -1.52 -4.79 1.35
N LEU A 73 -0.89 -4.15 0.35
CA LEU A 73 -1.14 -2.74 0.02
C LEU A 73 -2.63 -2.44 -0.25
N ASP A 74 -3.35 -3.40 -0.82
CA ASP A 74 -4.77 -3.30 -1.12
C ASP A 74 -5.67 -3.28 0.13
N THR A 75 -5.22 -3.90 1.22
CA THR A 75 -5.93 -3.93 2.50
C THR A 75 -5.73 -2.67 3.35
N ILE A 76 -4.69 -1.87 3.06
CA ILE A 76 -4.41 -0.64 3.80
C ILE A 76 -5.52 0.38 3.52
N TYR A 77 -6.19 0.83 4.58
CA TYR A 77 -7.33 1.77 4.54
C TYR A 77 -8.52 1.31 3.68
N ARG A 78 -8.74 -0.01 3.51
CA ARG A 78 -9.86 -0.56 2.73
C ARG A 78 -11.25 -0.03 3.16
N ASN A 79 -11.41 0.31 4.44
CA ASN A 79 -12.68 0.77 5.01
C ASN A 79 -12.92 2.28 4.88
N VAL A 80 -12.07 3.02 4.17
CA VAL A 80 -12.25 4.45 3.96
C VAL A 80 -13.11 4.65 2.71
N ASP A 81 -14.34 5.15 2.90
CA ASP A 81 -15.35 5.30 1.85
C ASP A 81 -14.89 6.15 0.62
N ASN A 82 -13.81 6.91 0.77
CA ASN A 82 -13.22 7.72 -0.30
C ASN A 82 -12.18 6.93 -1.13
N TYR A 83 -12.69 6.09 -2.03
CA TYR A 83 -11.90 5.31 -2.99
C TYR A 83 -10.96 6.17 -3.86
N GLU A 84 -11.31 7.42 -4.15
CA GLU A 84 -10.49 8.33 -4.97
C GLU A 84 -9.11 8.63 -4.34
N ARG A 85 -9.03 8.66 -3.00
CA ARG A 85 -7.74 8.80 -2.29
C ARG A 85 -6.89 7.55 -2.47
N ARG A 86 -7.52 6.39 -2.66
CA ARG A 86 -6.88 5.09 -2.78
C ARG A 86 -6.24 4.83 -4.16
N GLU A 87 -6.74 5.43 -5.22
CA GLU A 87 -6.03 5.31 -6.51
C GLU A 87 -4.82 6.26 -6.57
N GLN A 88 -4.96 7.44 -5.94
CA GLN A 88 -3.94 8.49 -5.99
C GLN A 88 -2.61 8.10 -5.34
N TRP A 89 -2.63 7.42 -4.19
CA TRP A 89 -1.41 6.96 -3.54
C TRP A 89 -0.84 5.64 -4.09
N ILE A 90 -1.64 4.71 -4.64
CA ILE A 90 -1.15 3.45 -5.23
C ILE A 90 -0.20 3.75 -6.39
N ARG A 91 -0.53 4.74 -7.23
CA ARG A 91 0.36 5.20 -8.32
C ARG A 91 1.69 5.81 -7.85
N ARG A 92 1.83 6.13 -6.55
CA ARG A 92 3.05 6.73 -5.96
C ARG A 92 3.94 5.67 -5.29
N ILE A 93 3.47 4.43 -5.17
CA ILE A 93 4.14 3.36 -4.44
C ILE A 93 4.65 2.33 -5.45
N ASN A 94 5.95 2.05 -5.41
CA ASN A 94 6.52 0.90 -6.09
C ASN A 94 6.45 -0.30 -5.14
N LEU A 95 5.50 -1.21 -5.37
CA LEU A 95 5.31 -2.39 -4.55
C LEU A 95 6.35 -3.47 -4.86
N ILE A 96 7.05 -3.94 -3.83
CA ILE A 96 7.81 -5.19 -3.86
C ILE A 96 6.98 -6.22 -3.10
N ASP A 97 6.30 -7.10 -3.85
CA ASP A 97 5.45 -8.12 -3.28
C ASP A 97 6.28 -9.35 -2.87
N LEU A 98 6.24 -9.69 -1.58
CA LEU A 98 6.91 -10.86 -1.00
C LEU A 98 5.89 -11.89 -0.48
N TYR A 99 4.59 -11.69 -0.71
CA TYR A 99 3.57 -12.68 -0.35
C TYR A 99 3.69 -13.91 -1.25
N PRO A 100 3.34 -15.10 -0.72
CA PRO A 100 3.21 -16.27 -1.57
C PRO A 100 2.12 -16.03 -2.61
N PRO A 101 2.29 -16.55 -3.85
CA PRO A 101 1.29 -16.39 -4.89
C PRO A 101 -0.06 -16.98 -4.43
N GLU A 102 -1.14 -16.24 -4.66
CA GLU A 102 -2.50 -16.65 -4.28
C GLU A 102 -2.94 -17.84 -5.13
N ARG A 103 -3.57 -18.85 -4.51
CA ARG A 103 -4.13 -19.99 -5.23
C ARG A 103 -5.53 -19.67 -5.71
N VAL A 104 -5.77 -19.88 -6.99
CA VAL A 104 -7.06 -19.67 -7.63
C VAL A 104 -7.80 -20.99 -7.73
N HIS A 105 -9.09 -20.96 -7.41
CA HIS A 105 -9.99 -22.10 -7.53
C HIS A 105 -11.11 -21.82 -8.52
N ILE A 106 -11.49 -22.85 -9.28
CA ILE A 106 -12.69 -22.85 -10.13
C ILE A 106 -13.57 -24.00 -9.63
N GLY A 107 -14.78 -23.68 -9.18
CA GLY A 107 -15.70 -24.69 -8.60
C GLY A 107 -15.12 -25.42 -7.39
N GLY A 108 -14.25 -24.78 -6.60
CA GLY A 108 -13.59 -25.36 -5.44
C GLY A 108 -12.35 -26.22 -5.75
N LEU A 109 -11.97 -26.40 -7.02
CA LEU A 109 -10.76 -27.12 -7.41
C LEU A 109 -9.61 -26.14 -7.68
N PRO A 110 -8.38 -26.40 -7.19
CA PRO A 110 -7.25 -25.52 -7.41
C PRO A 110 -6.81 -25.59 -8.88
N VAL A 111 -6.84 -24.46 -9.58
CA VAL A 111 -6.49 -24.37 -11.01
C VAL A 111 -5.08 -23.84 -11.21
N GLY A 112 -4.54 -23.13 -10.22
CA GLY A 112 -3.18 -22.60 -10.26
C GLY A 112 -3.01 -21.42 -9.33
N TYR A 113 -2.19 -20.47 -9.76
CA TYR A 113 -1.91 -19.25 -9.01
C TYR A 113 -2.47 -18.01 -9.72
N ARG A 114 -2.76 -16.95 -8.96
CA ARG A 114 -3.16 -15.65 -9.50
C ARG A 114 -1.97 -15.01 -10.22
N THR A 115 -2.23 -14.46 -11.39
CA THR A 115 -1.29 -13.88 -12.35
C THR A 115 -1.96 -12.67 -12.99
N SER A 116 -1.19 -11.86 -13.72
CA SER A 116 -1.72 -10.70 -14.46
C SER A 116 -2.82 -11.05 -15.48
N PHE A 117 -2.95 -12.33 -15.88
CA PHE A 117 -3.97 -12.80 -16.81
C PHE A 117 -5.30 -13.18 -16.13
N ASN A 118 -5.27 -13.72 -14.92
CA ASN A 118 -6.44 -14.20 -14.15
C ASN A 118 -6.75 -13.32 -12.92
N ASN A 119 -6.60 -11.99 -13.08
CA ASN A 119 -6.75 -11.01 -11.99
C ASN A 119 -8.20 -10.56 -11.72
N PHE A 120 -9.18 -10.92 -12.57
CA PHE A 120 -10.58 -10.58 -12.34
C PHE A 120 -11.29 -11.68 -11.57
N ASP A 121 -12.21 -11.30 -10.69
CA ASP A 121 -12.95 -12.27 -9.88
C ASP A 121 -13.99 -13.04 -10.71
N SER A 122 -14.39 -12.51 -11.88
CA SER A 122 -15.26 -13.20 -12.82
C SER A 122 -14.92 -12.92 -14.28
N TYR A 123 -15.11 -13.94 -15.11
CA TYR A 123 -14.90 -13.89 -16.56
C TYR A 123 -16.18 -14.29 -17.28
N SER A 124 -16.65 -13.48 -18.22
CA SER A 124 -17.72 -13.87 -19.14
C SER A 124 -17.14 -14.39 -20.46
N LEU A 125 -17.56 -15.59 -20.85
CA LEU A 125 -17.27 -16.18 -22.15
C LEU A 125 -18.55 -16.19 -22.96
N GLU A 126 -18.49 -15.65 -24.18
CA GLU A 126 -19.55 -15.81 -25.17
C GLU A 126 -19.27 -17.07 -25.99
N ASN A 127 -20.20 -18.01 -25.93
CA ASN A 127 -20.12 -19.25 -26.68
C ASN A 127 -20.55 -19.02 -28.14
N ASN A 128 -20.14 -19.91 -29.04
CA ASN A 128 -20.49 -19.83 -30.47
C ASN A 128 -22.00 -19.90 -30.75
N ASP A 129 -22.81 -20.34 -29.77
CA ASP A 129 -24.27 -20.39 -29.83
C ASP A 129 -24.95 -19.12 -29.28
N GLY A 130 -24.17 -18.11 -28.89
CA GLY A 130 -24.65 -16.85 -28.32
C GLY A 130 -25.01 -16.94 -26.82
N SER A 131 -24.75 -18.06 -26.15
CA SER A 131 -24.91 -18.18 -24.70
C SER A 131 -23.71 -17.59 -23.95
N HIS A 132 -23.93 -17.04 -22.77
CA HIS A 132 -22.85 -16.53 -21.91
C HIS A 132 -22.59 -17.49 -20.75
N THR A 133 -21.32 -17.87 -20.56
CA THR A 133 -20.85 -18.61 -19.40
C THR A 133 -20.06 -17.68 -18.49
N ILE A 134 -20.44 -17.60 -17.21
CA ILE A 134 -19.70 -16.85 -16.20
C ILE A 134 -18.82 -17.83 -15.44
N ILE A 135 -17.52 -17.54 -15.39
CA ILE A 135 -16.54 -18.26 -14.59
C ILE A 135 -16.17 -17.36 -13.42
N ASP A 136 -16.59 -17.74 -12.23
CA ASP A 136 -16.18 -17.07 -10.99
C ASP A 136 -14.89 -17.72 -10.46
N LEU A 137 -13.87 -16.89 -10.26
CA LEU A 137 -12.65 -17.25 -9.56
C LEU A 137 -12.85 -16.99 -8.08
N ILE A 138 -12.60 -18.02 -7.26
CA ILE A 138 -12.74 -17.93 -5.81
C ILE A 138 -11.35 -17.97 -5.19
N ASP A 139 -11.04 -16.92 -4.41
CA ASP A 139 -9.87 -16.86 -3.54
C ASP A 139 -10.16 -17.63 -2.23
N ASN A 140 -9.14 -18.31 -1.69
CA ASN A 140 -9.23 -19.05 -0.43
C ASN A 140 -8.89 -18.19 0.80
#